data_AF-S8DSZ1-F1
#
_entry.id   AF-S8DSZ1-F1
#
_cell.length_a   1.000
_cell.length_b   1.000
_cell.length_c   1.000
_cell.angle_alpha   90.00
_cell.angle_beta   90.00
_cell.angle_gamma   90.00
#
_symmetry.space_group_name_H-M   'P 1'
#
loop_
_entity.id
_entity.type
_entity.pdbx_description
1 polymer ?
#
loop_
_entity_poly.entity_id
_entity_poly.type
_entity_poly.pdbx_seq_one_letter_code
_entity_poly.pdbx_strand_id
1 'polypeptide(L)' 'CAETCIKNTSPGSCSATDERCLCASLPYVHAVESCIETSCPTTQIGAADSALAAICSQAV' A
#
# COMPACT_ATOMS: atom_id res chain seq x y z
N CYS A 1 -9.60 -1.63 -5.80
CA CYS A 1 -9.51 -0.33 -5.09
C CYS A 1 -8.11 -0.10 -4.53
N ALA A 2 -7.47 -1.12 -3.91
CA ALA A 2 -6.12 -1.01 -3.36
C ALA A 2 -5.06 -0.54 -4.38
N GLU A 3 -5.06 -1.06 -5.62
CA GLU A 3 -4.15 -0.58 -6.68
C GLU A 3 -4.26 0.92 -6.96
N THR A 4 -5.48 1.48 -6.90
CA THR A 4 -5.70 2.92 -7.07
C THR A 4 -5.08 3.70 -5.91
N CYS A 5 -5.21 3.20 -4.68
CA CYS A 5 -4.58 3.79 -3.51
C CYS A 5 -3.05 3.74 -3.62
N ILE A 6 -2.48 2.59 -4.00
CA ILE A 6 -1.03 2.43 -4.21
C ILE A 6 -0.51 3.44 -5.26
N LYS A 7 -1.22 3.61 -6.38
CA LYS A 7 -0.84 4.54 -7.46
C LYS A 7 -1.02 6.02 -7.10
N ASN A 8 -2.00 6.35 -6.27
CA ASN A 8 -2.31 7.74 -5.92
C ASN A 8 -1.60 8.21 -4.63
N THR A 9 -1.09 7.28 -3.81
CA THR A 9 -0.29 7.64 -2.64
C THR A 9 1.10 8.07 -3.08
N SER A 10 1.56 9.21 -2.57
CA SER A 10 2.90 9.71 -2.87
C SER A 10 3.96 8.76 -2.32
N PRO A 11 4.91 8.28 -3.16
CA PRO A 11 5.98 7.38 -2.73
C PRO A 11 7.03 8.06 -1.82
N GLY A 12 6.92 9.36 -1.60
CA GLY A 12 7.85 10.13 -0.79
C GLY A 12 9.25 10.15 -1.41
N SER A 13 10.24 9.69 -0.65
CA SER A 13 11.64 9.55 -1.10
C SER A 13 11.91 8.27 -1.89
N CYS A 14 10.93 7.38 -2.00
CA CYS A 14 11.06 6.12 -2.74
C CYS A 14 10.66 6.28 -4.20
N SER A 15 11.14 5.39 -5.07
CA SER A 15 10.55 5.24 -6.40
C SER A 15 9.18 4.58 -6.28
N ALA A 16 8.23 4.97 -7.14
CA ALA A 16 6.92 4.33 -7.23
C ALA A 16 6.98 2.83 -7.62
N THR A 17 8.13 2.38 -8.13
CA THR A 17 8.40 0.97 -8.49
C THR A 17 9.35 0.29 -7.51
N ASP A 18 9.84 0.98 -6.49
CA ASP A 18 10.74 0.42 -5.48
C ASP A 18 9.92 -0.07 -4.30
N GLU A 19 9.31 -1.24 -4.48
CA GLU A 19 8.44 -1.90 -3.50
C GLU A 19 9.15 -2.06 -2.15
N ARG A 20 10.47 -2.29 -2.15
CA ARG A 20 11.31 -2.35 -0.94
C ARG A 20 11.27 -1.06 -0.16
N CYS A 21 11.60 0.04 -0.82
CA CYS A 21 11.63 1.34 -0.18
C CYS A 21 10.24 1.75 0.28
N LEU A 22 9.22 1.53 -0.56
CA LEU A 22 7.82 1.85 -0.25
C LEU A 22 7.33 1.10 0.98
N CYS A 23 7.62 -0.19 1.09
CA CYS A 23 7.24 -1.02 2.22
C CYS A 23 8.04 -0.73 3.49
N ALA A 24 9.28 -0.25 3.38
CA ALA A 24 10.05 0.24 4.52
C ALA A 24 9.55 1.62 5.01
N SER A 25 8.83 2.35 4.16
CA SER A 25 8.28 3.67 4.48
C SER A 25 6.93 3.54 5.20
N LEU A 26 6.96 3.50 6.53
CA LEU A 26 5.76 3.58 7.39
C LEU A 26 4.76 4.68 6.96
N PRO A 27 5.17 5.92 6.63
CA PRO A 27 4.21 6.95 6.21
C PRO A 27 3.55 6.61 4.87
N TYR A 28 4.24 5.92 3.95
CA TYR A 28 3.63 5.44 2.71
C TYR A 28 2.60 4.34 2.98
N VAL A 29 2.99 3.33 3.77
CA VAL A 29 2.13 2.20 4.13
C VAL A 29 0.85 2.67 4.81
N HIS A 30 0.95 3.50 5.85
CA HIS A 30 -0.23 4.04 6.54
C HIS A 30 -1.13 4.89 5.64
N ALA A 31 -0.56 5.64 4.69
CA ALA A 31 -1.34 6.43 3.75
C ALA A 31 -2.10 5.56 2.74
N VAL A 32 -1.47 4.47 2.28
CA VAL A 32 -2.14 3.46 1.43
C VAL A 32 -3.25 2.76 2.22
N GLU A 33 -3.01 2.32 3.45
CA GLU A 33 -4.01 1.71 4.33
C GLU A 33 -5.19 2.65 4.58
N SER A 34 -4.93 3.91 4.95
CA SER A 34 -5.99 4.92 5.14
C SER A 34 -6.83 5.13 3.87
N CYS A 35 -6.18 5.15 2.70
CA CYS A 35 -6.88 5.23 1.43
C CYS A 35 -7.75 4.00 1.18
N ILE A 36 -7.25 2.80 1.49
CA ILE A 36 -7.98 1.53 1.37
C ILE A 36 -9.19 1.57 2.30
N GLU A 37 -9.03 1.89 3.57
CA GLU A 37 -10.14 1.95 4.54
C GLU A 37 -11.24 2.94 4.11
N THR A 38 -10.86 4.04 3.48
CA THR A 38 -11.81 5.09 3.07
C THR A 38 -12.46 4.82 1.71
N SER A 39 -11.71 4.23 0.76
CA SER A 39 -12.11 4.13 -0.66
C SER A 39 -12.51 2.72 -1.08
N CYS A 40 -12.09 1.70 -0.33
CA CYS A 40 -12.45 0.32 -0.60
C CYS A 40 -13.74 -0.08 0.13
N PRO A 41 -14.55 -0.96 -0.48
CA PRO A 41 -15.58 -1.67 0.26
C PRO A 41 -14.96 -2.42 1.43
N THR A 42 -15.63 -2.46 2.58
CA THR A 42 -15.17 -3.19 3.78
C THR A 42 -14.90 -4.67 3.52
N THR A 43 -15.59 -5.28 2.55
CA THR A 43 -15.35 -6.66 2.09
C THR A 43 -14.01 -6.86 1.38
N GLN A 44 -13.35 -5.79 0.95
CA GLN A 44 -12.06 -5.81 0.24
C GLN A 44 -10.87 -5.39 1.13
N ILE A 45 -11.11 -4.83 2.31
CA ILE A 45 -10.04 -4.35 3.22
C ILE A 45 -9.12 -5.51 3.63
N GLY A 46 -9.68 -6.62 4.11
CA GLY A 46 -8.85 -7.77 4.53
C GLY A 46 -8.03 -8.38 3.39
N ALA A 47 -8.55 -8.38 2.15
CA ALA A 47 -7.80 -8.82 0.98
C ALA A 47 -6.73 -7.80 0.57
N ALA A 48 -6.98 -6.50 0.75
CA ALA A 48 -6.04 -5.43 0.46
C ALA A 48 -4.87 -5.42 1.46
N ASP A 49 -5.12 -5.60 2.75
CA ASP A 49 -4.06 -5.72 3.77
C ASP A 49 -3.20 -6.97 3.53
N SER A 50 -3.86 -8.09 3.20
CA SER A 50 -3.15 -9.33 2.84
C SER A 50 -2.27 -9.15 1.60
N ALA A 51 -2.75 -8.42 0.60
CA ALA A 51 -1.97 -8.11 -0.60
C ALA A 51 -0.80 -7.18 -0.30
N LEU A 52 -1.01 -6.14 0.53
CA LEU A 52 0.04 -5.21 0.94
C LEU A 52 1.14 -5.95 1.73
N ALA A 53 0.75 -6.79 2.69
CA ALA A 53 1.66 -7.66 3.43
C ALA A 53 2.41 -8.64 2.50
N ALA A 54 1.74 -9.21 1.50
CA ALA A 54 2.36 -10.11 0.53
C ALA A 54 3.37 -9.40 -0.38
N ILE A 55 3.09 -8.16 -0.81
CA ILE A 55 4.02 -7.34 -1.60
C ILE A 55 5.25 -7.01 -0.75
N CYS A 56 5.02 -6.53 0.48
CA CYS A 56 6.11 -6.13 1.36
C CYS A 56 6.96 -7.29 1.89
N SER A 57 6.39 -8.49 2.02
CA SER A 57 7.14 -9.70 2.37
C SER A 57 7.87 -10.33 1.20
N GLN A 58 7.50 -10.02 -0.05
CA GLN A 58 8.26 -10.44 -1.25
C GLN A 58 9.37 -9.46 -1.60
N ALA A 59 9.31 -8.24 -1.09
CA ALA A 59 10.33 -7.21 -1.26
C ALA A 59 11.65 -7.52 -0.51
N VAL A 60 11.99 -8.76 -0.17
CA VAL A 60 13.24 -9.11 0.54
C VAL A 60 14.46 -9.07 -0.37
#